data_AF-A0A9X5C9W7-F1
#
_entry.id   AF-A0A9X5C9W7-F1
#
_cell.length_a   1.000
_cell.length_b   1.000
_cell.length_c   1.000
_cell.angle_alpha   90.00
_cell.angle_beta   90.00
_cell.angle_gamma   90.00
#
_symmetry.space_group_name_H-M   'P 1'
#
loop_
_entity.id
_entity.type
_entity.pdbx_description
1 polymer ?
#
loop_
_entity_poly.entity_id
_entity_poly.type
_entity_poly.pdbx_seq_one_letter_code
_entity_poly.pdbx_strand_id
1 'polypeptide(L)'
;MEGDDRIQKIYLYHTTEVRHVDGIALMATVSDDFADANNQYVCFEGRFPKYDNEIAIAAKYAREKGLKIGDEITLTADGVDIDDFNEDVSKKFGSDIYLTINIFSTMKGTATIYVSLMTIIVIAVVVLSAVIIIFVLYLLVRTLLNSKKRDYWIMKALGFTTGQLILQTALSFMPAVIVSTVLGITVSALVINPLTALFLRGIGIVKCTFTVPVGLITAGGAGLIVFAFLAACLLSLRVRRIAPKALLDGE
;
A
#
# COMPACT_ATOMS: atom_id res chain seq x y z
N MET A 1 -2.97 -25.30 2.64
CA MET A 1 -2.34 -24.69 1.45
C MET A 1 -2.19 -25.71 0.32
N GLU A 2 -1.98 -27.01 0.59
CA GLU A 2 -1.85 -28.06 -0.45
C GLU A 2 -3.19 -28.54 -1.10
N GLY A 3 -4.24 -27.71 -1.13
CA GLY A 3 -5.56 -28.15 -1.62
C GLY A 3 -6.40 -27.05 -2.28
N ASP A 4 -5.77 -25.98 -2.74
CA ASP A 4 -6.43 -24.91 -3.48
C ASP A 4 -6.08 -25.04 -4.96
N ASP A 5 -7.08 -25.34 -5.80
CA ASP A 5 -6.93 -25.59 -7.24
C ASP A 5 -6.33 -24.41 -8.03
N ARG A 6 -6.20 -23.23 -7.41
CA ARG A 6 -5.56 -22.05 -8.01
C ARG A 6 -4.04 -22.04 -7.84
N ILE A 7 -3.49 -22.90 -6.99
CA ILE A 7 -2.06 -22.98 -6.70
C ILE A 7 -1.43 -23.97 -7.67
N GLN A 8 -0.67 -23.47 -8.64
CA GLN A 8 -0.05 -24.29 -9.69
C GLN A 8 1.20 -25.05 -9.21
N LYS A 9 1.98 -24.49 -8.28
CA LYS A 9 3.19 -25.09 -7.69
C LYS A 9 3.49 -24.47 -6.33
N ILE A 10 3.97 -25.28 -5.39
CA ILE A 10 4.47 -24.87 -4.08
C ILE A 10 5.90 -25.40 -3.97
N TYR A 11 6.83 -24.56 -3.54
CA TYR A 11 8.19 -24.97 -3.24
C TYR A 11 8.68 -24.23 -2.00
N LEU A 12 9.48 -24.91 -1.19
CA LEU A 12 10.09 -24.35 0.01
C LEU A 12 11.50 -23.90 -0.34
N TYR A 13 11.87 -22.71 0.14
CA TYR A 13 13.24 -22.23 0.06
C TYR A 13 13.61 -21.56 1.37
N HIS A 14 14.90 -21.62 1.69
CA HIS A 14 15.51 -20.88 2.77
C HIS A 14 16.45 -19.84 2.19
N THR A 15 16.55 -18.69 2.84
CA THR A 15 17.44 -17.62 2.42
C THR A 15 18.42 -17.34 3.55
N THR A 16 19.71 -17.40 3.24
CA THR A 16 20.79 -17.16 4.20
C THR A 16 21.86 -16.25 3.60
N GLU A 17 22.57 -15.54 4.46
CA GLU A 17 23.73 -14.75 4.05
C GLU A 17 24.94 -15.66 3.87
N VAL A 18 25.64 -15.52 2.75
CA VAL A 18 26.90 -16.20 2.46
C VAL A 18 27.95 -15.20 2.03
N ARG A 19 29.22 -15.52 2.26
CA ARG A 19 30.34 -14.67 1.88
C ARG A 19 31.33 -15.43 1.01
N HIS A 20 31.60 -14.88 -0.16
CA HIS A 20 32.73 -15.30 -0.99
C HIS A 20 34.02 -14.66 -0.46
N VAL A 21 35.14 -15.38 -0.50
CA VAL A 21 36.45 -14.92 -0.01
C VAL A 21 36.78 -13.53 -0.58
N ASP A 22 37.10 -12.57 0.30
CA ASP A 22 37.36 -11.16 -0.02
C ASP A 22 36.21 -10.46 -0.80
N GLY A 23 34.99 -10.94 -0.60
CA GLY A 23 33.76 -10.46 -1.23
C GLY A 23 32.79 -9.76 -0.26
N ILE A 24 31.83 -9.06 -0.86
CA ILE A 24 30.65 -8.56 -0.15
C ILE A 24 29.75 -9.72 0.29
N ALA A 25 28.93 -9.47 1.31
CA ALA A 25 27.84 -10.36 1.68
C ALA A 25 26.90 -10.59 0.49
N LEU A 26 26.58 -11.85 0.23
CA LEU A 26 25.65 -12.30 -0.81
C LEU A 26 24.46 -12.96 -0.14
N MET A 27 23.30 -12.84 -0.77
CA MET A 27 22.10 -13.53 -0.32
C MET A 27 21.96 -14.83 -1.11
N ALA A 28 22.16 -15.97 -0.46
CA ALA A 28 21.95 -17.28 -1.04
C ALA A 28 20.52 -17.74 -0.80
N THR A 29 19.88 -18.24 -1.86
CA THR A 29 18.63 -18.98 -1.74
C THR A 29 18.94 -20.45 -1.89
N VAL A 30 18.46 -21.25 -0.95
CA VAL A 30 18.65 -22.69 -0.86
C VAL A 30 17.27 -23.34 -0.99
N SER A 31 17.16 -24.32 -1.88
CA SER A 31 15.93 -25.08 -2.14
C SER A 31 16.32 -26.53 -2.36
N ASP A 32 15.46 -27.47 -1.97
CA ASP A 32 15.70 -28.90 -2.19
C ASP A 32 15.73 -29.24 -3.70
N ASP A 33 14.84 -28.64 -4.48
CA ASP A 33 14.85 -28.72 -5.94
C ASP A 33 14.47 -27.37 -6.57
N PHE A 34 15.30 -26.87 -7.49
CA PHE A 34 15.02 -25.66 -8.25
C PHE A 34 14.18 -25.92 -9.51
N ALA A 35 13.94 -27.16 -9.92
CA ALA A 35 12.99 -27.51 -10.99
C ALA A 35 11.54 -27.12 -10.64
N ASP A 36 11.25 -26.96 -9.35
CA ASP A 36 9.96 -26.49 -8.86
C ASP A 36 9.80 -24.97 -8.91
N ALA A 37 10.87 -24.22 -9.14
CA ALA A 37 10.78 -22.79 -9.37
C ALA A 37 10.03 -22.51 -10.68
N ASN A 38 9.00 -21.66 -10.60
CA ASN A 38 8.17 -21.34 -11.77
C ASN A 38 8.91 -20.48 -12.82
N ASN A 39 10.03 -19.85 -12.44
CA ASN A 39 10.77 -18.93 -13.28
C ASN A 39 12.14 -19.52 -13.69
N GLN A 40 12.10 -20.57 -14.52
CA GLN A 40 13.30 -21.26 -15.00
C GLN A 40 14.22 -20.37 -15.86
N TYR A 41 13.67 -19.29 -16.44
CA TYR A 41 14.39 -18.35 -17.31
C TYR A 41 15.24 -17.31 -16.56
N VAL A 42 15.30 -17.36 -15.22
CA VAL A 42 16.17 -16.48 -14.41
C VAL A 42 17.65 -16.74 -14.71
N CYS A 43 18.02 -17.99 -15.00
CA CYS A 43 19.34 -18.33 -15.52
C CYS A 43 19.43 -17.93 -17.00
N PHE A 44 20.01 -16.75 -17.25
CA PHE A 44 20.26 -16.26 -18.62
C PHE A 44 21.48 -16.94 -19.28
N GLU A 45 22.36 -17.56 -18.49
CA GLU A 45 23.51 -18.34 -18.96
C GLU A 45 23.67 -19.57 -18.03
N GLY A 46 23.87 -20.75 -18.61
CA GLY A 46 23.94 -22.01 -17.85
C GLY A 46 22.56 -22.56 -17.46
N ARG A 47 22.48 -23.19 -16.28
CA ARG A 47 21.26 -23.79 -15.72
C ARG A 47 21.22 -23.63 -14.19
N PHE A 48 20.06 -23.87 -13.58
CA PHE A 48 19.96 -23.99 -12.13
C PHE A 48 20.85 -25.12 -11.59
N PRO A 49 21.29 -25.02 -10.31
CA PRO A 49 22.00 -26.09 -9.62
C PRO A 49 21.21 -27.40 -9.68
N LYS A 50 21.89 -28.50 -9.99
CA LYS A 50 21.32 -29.86 -9.99
C LYS A 50 21.99 -30.77 -8.96
N TYR A 51 23.23 -30.46 -8.61
CA TYR A 51 24.00 -31.21 -7.62
C TYR A 51 24.35 -30.29 -6.44
N ASP A 52 24.57 -30.88 -5.27
CA ASP A 52 24.81 -30.16 -4.00
C ASP A 52 26.01 -29.20 -4.04
N ASN A 53 26.94 -29.42 -4.96
CA ASN A 53 28.15 -28.60 -5.14
C ASN A 53 28.03 -27.55 -6.26
N GLU A 54 26.85 -27.34 -6.82
CA GLU A 54 26.61 -26.32 -7.84
C GLU A 54 25.88 -25.11 -7.25
N ILE A 55 26.24 -23.90 -7.71
CA ILE A 55 25.51 -22.68 -7.34
C ILE A 55 25.32 -21.79 -8.58
N ALA A 56 24.13 -21.21 -8.71
CA ALA A 56 23.86 -20.15 -9.67
C ALA A 56 24.10 -18.79 -9.00
N ILE A 57 24.94 -17.97 -9.61
CA ILE A 57 25.31 -16.64 -9.10
C ILE A 57 24.74 -15.53 -9.97
N ALA A 58 24.50 -14.36 -9.38
CA ALA A 58 23.99 -13.21 -10.12
C ALA A 58 24.98 -12.73 -11.19
N ALA A 59 24.47 -12.44 -12.40
CA ALA A 59 25.25 -11.98 -13.56
C ALA A 59 26.25 -10.87 -13.26
N LYS A 60 25.80 -9.90 -12.45
CA LYS A 60 26.59 -8.74 -12.07
C LYS A 60 27.79 -9.15 -11.24
N TYR A 61 27.57 -10.00 -10.25
CA TYR A 61 28.60 -10.49 -9.35
C TYR A 61 29.64 -11.34 -10.10
N ALA A 62 29.17 -12.24 -10.98
CA ALA A 62 30.04 -13.04 -11.83
C ALA A 62 30.98 -12.15 -12.68
N ARG A 63 30.43 -11.12 -13.34
CA ARG A 63 31.21 -10.18 -14.16
C ARG A 63 32.21 -9.35 -13.35
N GLU A 64 31.83 -8.86 -12.18
CA GLU A 64 32.70 -8.06 -11.31
C GLU A 64 33.88 -8.86 -10.77
N LYS A 65 33.67 -10.15 -10.46
CA LYS A 65 34.71 -11.05 -9.96
C LYS A 65 35.40 -11.87 -11.05
N GLY A 66 35.01 -11.70 -12.31
CA GLY A 66 35.58 -12.42 -13.45
C GLY A 66 35.28 -13.92 -13.46
N LEU A 67 34.23 -14.35 -12.76
CA LEU A 67 33.85 -15.76 -12.62
C LEU A 67 33.15 -16.27 -13.88
N LYS A 68 33.48 -17.50 -14.26
CA LYS A 68 32.91 -18.23 -15.40
C LYS A 68 32.21 -19.51 -14.92
N ILE A 69 31.34 -20.03 -15.78
CA ILE A 69 30.69 -21.32 -15.52
C ILE A 69 31.76 -22.42 -15.43
N GLY A 70 31.73 -23.18 -14.34
CA GLY A 70 32.70 -24.24 -14.04
C GLY A 70 33.80 -23.82 -13.07
N ASP A 71 33.88 -22.54 -12.69
CA ASP A 71 34.80 -22.11 -11.64
C ASP A 71 34.35 -22.61 -10.27
N GLU A 72 35.32 -22.97 -9.43
CA GLU A 72 35.09 -23.34 -8.04
C GLU A 72 35.24 -22.11 -7.15
N ILE A 73 34.25 -21.86 -6.29
CA ILE A 73 34.24 -20.74 -5.35
C ILE A 73 33.95 -21.23 -3.94
N THR A 74 34.63 -20.65 -2.95
CA THR A 74 34.38 -20.96 -1.54
C THR A 74 33.45 -19.92 -0.93
N LEU A 75 32.34 -20.40 -0.36
CA LEU A 75 31.37 -19.58 0.34
C LEU A 75 31.38 -19.97 1.83
N THR A 76 31.54 -18.99 2.71
CA THR A 76 31.36 -19.18 4.15
C THR A 76 29.95 -18.78 4.55
N ALA A 77 29.31 -19.63 5.36
CA ALA A 77 27.98 -19.45 5.89
C ALA A 77 28.06 -19.41 7.43
N ASP A 78 28.73 -18.38 7.93
CA ASP A 78 28.65 -18.00 9.35
C ASP A 78 28.30 -16.52 9.34
N GLY A 79 27.06 -16.22 9.70
CA GLY A 79 26.55 -14.85 9.76
C GLY A 79 27.34 -14.05 10.79
N VAL A 80 28.36 -13.33 10.32
CA VAL A 80 29.03 -12.32 11.13
C VAL A 80 28.10 -11.12 11.19
N ASP A 81 27.70 -10.71 12.39
CA ASP A 81 26.90 -9.51 12.56
C ASP A 81 27.66 -8.31 11.96
N ILE A 82 26.98 -7.54 11.11
CA ILE A 82 27.61 -6.45 10.34
C ILE A 82 28.11 -5.34 11.27
N ASP A 83 27.45 -5.15 12.40
CA ASP A 83 27.86 -4.15 13.39
C ASP A 83 29.10 -4.65 14.14
N ASP A 84 29.14 -5.93 14.51
CA ASP A 84 30.35 -6.56 15.10
C ASP A 84 31.55 -6.54 14.13
N PHE A 85 31.33 -6.85 12.85
CA PHE A 85 32.37 -6.75 11.81
C PHE A 85 32.86 -5.31 11.63
N ASN A 86 31.94 -4.34 11.61
CA ASN A 86 32.32 -2.94 11.45
C ASN A 86 33.11 -2.43 12.66
N GLU A 87 32.76 -2.90 13.87
CA GLU A 87 33.47 -2.61 15.10
C GLU A 87 34.87 -3.24 15.10
N ASP A 88 35.00 -4.50 14.70
CA ASP A 88 36.29 -5.20 14.61
C ASP A 88 37.22 -4.59 13.57
N VAL A 89 36.69 -4.21 12.40
CA VAL A 89 37.43 -3.51 11.35
C VAL A 89 37.85 -2.12 11.82
N SER A 90 36.97 -1.39 12.50
CA SER A 90 37.30 -0.08 13.07
C SER A 90 38.39 -0.18 14.14
N LYS A 91 38.34 -1.19 15.02
CA LYS A 91 39.37 -1.44 16.04
C LYS A 91 40.71 -1.86 15.43
N LYS A 92 40.68 -2.74 14.43
CA LYS A 92 41.89 -3.35 13.86
C LYS A 92 42.66 -2.41 12.93
N PHE A 93 41.97 -1.54 12.21
CA PHE A 93 42.57 -0.64 11.24
C PHE A 93 42.54 0.83 11.65
N GLY A 94 41.88 1.19 12.75
CA GLY A 94 42.02 2.47 13.44
C GLY A 94 41.97 3.69 12.51
N SER A 95 43.08 4.43 12.42
CA SER A 95 43.23 5.66 11.62
C SER A 95 43.33 5.44 10.11
N ASP A 96 43.54 4.20 9.64
CA ASP A 96 43.65 3.88 8.22
C ASP A 96 42.27 3.77 7.55
N ILE A 97 41.20 3.69 8.35
CA ILE A 97 39.81 3.64 7.88
C ILE A 97 39.07 4.89 8.39
N TYR A 98 38.64 5.73 7.44
CA TYR A 98 37.93 6.97 7.74
C TYR A 98 36.52 6.75 8.29
N LEU A 99 35.81 5.71 7.80
CA LEU A 99 34.43 5.44 8.19
C LEU A 99 34.05 4.00 7.86
N THR A 100 33.47 3.30 8.81
CA THR A 100 32.78 2.03 8.59
C THR A 100 31.30 2.22 8.84
N ILE A 101 30.46 1.96 7.82
CA ILE A 101 29.02 2.16 7.90
C ILE A 101 28.26 0.91 7.51
N ASN A 102 27.25 0.58 8.32
CA ASN A 102 26.25 -0.39 7.96
C ASN A 102 25.24 0.27 6.98
N ILE A 103 25.37 -0.06 5.70
CA ILE A 103 24.50 0.48 4.65
C ILE A 103 23.04 0.02 4.82
N PHE A 104 22.79 -1.16 5.39
CA PHE A 104 21.45 -1.67 5.64
C PHE A 104 20.74 -0.90 6.75
N SER A 105 21.44 -0.59 7.86
CA SER A 105 20.87 0.25 8.93
C SER A 105 20.59 1.67 8.42
N THR A 106 21.47 2.20 7.57
CA THR A 106 21.29 3.50 6.91
C THR A 106 20.10 3.49 5.96
N MET A 107 19.99 2.50 5.08
CA MET A 107 18.85 2.34 4.16
C MET A 107 17.52 2.13 4.91
N LYS A 108 17.53 1.33 5.97
CA LYS A 108 16.34 1.11 6.82
C LYS A 108 15.95 2.40 7.53
N GLY A 109 16.91 3.16 8.05
CA GLY A 109 16.69 4.48 8.63
C GLY A 109 16.07 5.45 7.63
N THR A 110 16.66 5.57 6.44
CA THR A 110 16.15 6.42 5.35
C THR A 110 14.76 5.99 4.89
N ALA A 111 14.51 4.70 4.69
CA ALA A 111 13.19 4.16 4.32
C ALA A 111 12.14 4.45 5.41
N THR A 112 12.52 4.34 6.69
CA THR A 112 11.61 4.62 7.82
C THR A 112 11.18 6.08 7.83
N ILE A 113 12.09 7.01 7.53
CA ILE A 113 11.77 8.44 7.40
C ILE A 113 10.76 8.65 6.27
N TYR A 114 10.98 8.04 5.09
CA TYR A 114 10.04 8.16 3.97
C TYR A 114 8.65 7.59 4.30
N VAL A 115 8.57 6.41 4.92
CA VAL A 115 7.30 5.80 5.33
C VAL A 115 6.58 6.67 6.36
N SER A 116 7.30 7.21 7.34
CA SER A 116 6.72 8.09 8.36
C SER A 116 6.14 9.37 7.75
N LEU A 117 6.91 10.05 6.88
CA LEU A 117 6.46 11.26 6.19
C LEU A 117 5.24 10.99 5.30
N MET A 118 5.26 9.90 4.52
CA MET A 118 4.11 9.52 3.70
C MET A 118 2.87 9.23 4.56
N THR A 119 3.04 8.55 5.69
CA THR A 119 1.93 8.26 6.61
C THR A 119 1.30 9.56 7.15
N ILE A 120 2.12 10.53 7.54
CA ILE A 120 1.64 11.85 8.02
C ILE A 120 0.89 12.59 6.91
N ILE A 121 1.43 12.62 5.69
CA ILE A 121 0.78 13.27 4.53
C ILE A 121 -0.57 12.61 4.22
N VAL A 122 -0.64 11.28 4.22
CA VAL A 122 -1.89 10.54 3.98
C VAL A 122 -2.92 10.86 5.04
N ILE A 123 -2.54 10.87 6.33
CA ILE A 123 -3.45 11.23 7.42
C ILE A 123 -3.97 12.67 7.23
N ALA A 124 -3.10 13.62 6.91
CA ALA A 124 -3.50 15.01 6.69
C ALA A 124 -4.50 15.16 5.53
N VAL A 125 -4.26 14.48 4.40
CA VAL A 125 -5.16 14.49 3.23
C VAL A 125 -6.49 13.82 3.54
N VAL A 126 -6.49 12.70 4.28
CA VAL A 126 -7.72 12.02 4.71
C VAL A 126 -8.55 12.91 5.63
N VAL A 127 -7.92 13.57 6.61
CA VAL A 127 -8.59 14.49 7.53
C VAL A 127 -9.17 15.69 6.76
N LEU A 128 -8.40 16.30 5.86
CA LEU A 128 -8.86 17.41 5.03
C LEU A 128 -10.06 16.99 4.16
N SER A 129 -9.98 15.81 3.55
CA SER A 129 -11.07 15.26 2.73
C SER A 129 -12.33 15.02 3.56
N ALA A 130 -12.20 14.48 4.77
CA ALA A 130 -13.31 14.26 5.69
C ALA A 130 -13.99 15.59 6.07
N VAL A 131 -13.22 16.64 6.34
CA VAL A 131 -13.74 17.99 6.63
C VAL A 131 -14.52 18.54 5.43
N ILE A 132 -13.98 18.43 4.22
CA ILE A 132 -14.65 18.88 2.98
C ILE A 132 -15.96 18.13 2.78
N ILE A 133 -15.96 16.80 2.94
CA ILE A 133 -17.17 15.96 2.80
C ILE A 133 -18.24 16.38 3.81
N ILE A 134 -17.89 16.55 5.09
CA ILE A 134 -18.83 17.00 6.13
C ILE A 134 -19.41 18.36 5.77
N PHE A 135 -18.57 19.30 5.31
CA PHE A 135 -19.01 20.64 4.94
C PHE A 135 -19.98 20.63 3.75
N VAL A 136 -19.65 19.89 2.69
CA VAL A 136 -20.51 19.76 1.50
C VAL A 136 -21.83 19.08 1.85
N LEU A 137 -21.79 17.98 2.62
CA LEU A 137 -23.01 17.30 3.10
C LEU A 137 -23.84 18.21 3.99
N TYR A 138 -23.22 19.04 4.84
CA TYR A 138 -23.94 20.01 5.66
C TYR A 138 -24.72 21.02 4.80
N LEU A 139 -24.07 21.58 3.76
CA LEU A 139 -24.72 22.51 2.83
C LEU A 139 -25.88 21.85 2.07
N LEU A 140 -25.68 20.63 1.58
CA LEU A 140 -26.69 19.87 0.84
C LEU A 140 -27.88 19.51 1.72
N VAL A 141 -27.63 18.94 2.90
CA VAL A 141 -28.67 18.59 3.88
C VAL A 141 -29.44 19.84 4.28
N ARG A 142 -28.76 20.95 4.59
CA ARG A 142 -29.42 22.21 4.96
C ARG A 142 -30.30 22.73 3.82
N THR A 143 -29.82 22.70 2.58
CA THR A 143 -30.55 23.18 1.41
C THR A 143 -31.77 22.31 1.11
N LEU A 144 -31.64 20.99 1.17
CA LEU A 144 -32.73 20.05 0.94
C LEU A 144 -33.78 20.10 2.05
N LEU A 145 -33.35 20.14 3.31
CA LEU A 145 -34.28 20.29 4.43
C LEU A 145 -35.00 21.62 4.39
N ASN A 146 -34.39 22.70 3.89
CA ASN A 146 -35.03 23.99 3.80
C ASN A 146 -35.99 24.11 2.61
N SER A 147 -35.65 23.51 1.47
CA SER A 147 -36.49 23.51 0.26
C SER A 147 -37.66 22.53 0.35
N LYS A 148 -37.52 21.41 1.06
CA LYS A 148 -38.56 20.37 1.19
C LYS A 148 -39.29 20.35 2.53
N LYS A 149 -39.21 21.40 3.36
CA LYS A 149 -39.84 21.41 4.71
C LYS A 149 -41.30 20.98 4.71
N ARG A 150 -42.09 21.47 3.76
CA ARG A 150 -43.53 21.17 3.64
C ARG A 150 -43.77 19.68 3.39
N ASP A 151 -42.97 19.04 2.56
CA ASP A 151 -43.08 17.61 2.28
C ASP A 151 -42.76 16.78 3.53
N TYR A 152 -41.76 17.19 4.32
CA TYR A 152 -41.43 16.54 5.60
C TYR A 152 -42.55 16.70 6.63
N TRP A 153 -43.27 17.83 6.64
CA TRP A 153 -44.45 18.02 7.49
C TRP A 153 -45.61 17.12 7.10
N ILE A 154 -45.90 17.00 5.80
CA ILE A 154 -46.95 16.10 5.30
C ILE A 154 -46.62 14.65 5.65
N MET A 155 -45.37 14.20 5.42
CA MET A 155 -44.94 12.85 5.78
C MET A 155 -45.08 12.59 7.29
N LYS A 156 -44.72 13.57 8.14
CA LYS A 156 -44.87 13.44 9.59
C LYS A 156 -46.34 13.43 10.04
N ALA A 157 -47.22 14.16 9.34
CA ALA A 157 -48.66 14.14 9.58
C ALA A 157 -49.31 12.82 9.13
N LEU A 158 -48.78 12.17 8.10
CA LEU A 158 -49.17 10.82 7.66
C LEU A 158 -48.65 9.70 8.57
N GLY A 159 -47.91 10.02 9.62
CA GLY A 159 -47.41 9.05 10.61
C GLY A 159 -46.00 8.53 10.36
N PHE A 160 -45.22 9.08 9.41
CA PHE A 160 -43.82 8.69 9.24
C PHE A 160 -42.98 9.09 10.45
N THR A 161 -42.12 8.18 10.88
CA THR A 161 -41.21 8.41 12.01
C THR A 161 -40.01 9.26 11.58
N THR A 162 -39.50 10.09 12.50
CA THR A 162 -38.33 10.94 12.22
C THR A 162 -37.10 10.15 11.74
N GLY A 163 -36.96 8.88 12.17
CA GLY A 163 -35.90 7.98 11.71
C GLY A 163 -36.02 7.63 10.22
N GLN A 164 -37.23 7.37 9.73
CA GLN A 164 -37.47 7.11 8.30
C GLN A 164 -37.12 8.33 7.44
N LEU A 165 -37.46 9.54 7.90
CA LEU A 165 -37.12 10.77 7.17
C LEU A 165 -35.60 10.98 7.11
N ILE A 166 -34.87 10.74 8.22
CA ILE A 166 -33.40 10.81 8.26
C ILE A 166 -32.77 9.82 7.27
N LEU A 167 -33.25 8.57 7.29
CA LEU A 167 -32.74 7.53 6.40
C LEU A 167 -33.00 7.87 4.94
N GLN A 168 -34.18 8.40 4.61
CA GLN A 168 -34.53 8.84 3.26
C GLN A 168 -33.63 10.01 2.79
N THR A 169 -33.37 10.99 3.66
CA THR A 169 -32.44 12.08 3.36
C THR A 169 -31.04 11.54 3.08
N ALA A 170 -30.53 10.65 3.95
CA ALA A 170 -29.19 10.07 3.80
C ALA A 170 -29.09 9.22 2.53
N LEU A 171 -30.11 8.40 2.22
CA LEU A 171 -30.14 7.57 1.02
C LEU A 171 -30.11 8.40 -0.27
N SER A 172 -30.67 9.62 -0.26
CA SER A 172 -30.74 10.47 -1.45
C SER A 172 -29.36 10.91 -1.97
N PHE A 173 -28.31 10.86 -1.14
CA PHE A 173 -26.94 11.22 -1.53
C PHE A 173 -26.09 10.02 -1.94
N MET A 174 -26.48 8.80 -1.56
CA MET A 174 -25.68 7.59 -1.79
C MET A 174 -25.36 7.32 -3.26
N PRO A 175 -26.30 7.45 -4.22
CA PRO A 175 -26.00 7.19 -5.62
C PRO A 175 -24.88 8.08 -6.17
N ALA A 176 -24.91 9.37 -5.83
CA ALA A 176 -23.88 10.32 -6.25
C ALA A 176 -22.51 9.95 -5.66
N VAL A 177 -22.44 9.67 -4.36
CA VAL A 177 -21.18 9.31 -3.68
C VAL A 177 -20.60 8.00 -4.25
N ILE A 178 -21.43 6.97 -4.44
CA ILE A 178 -20.99 5.68 -4.97
C ILE A 178 -20.41 5.85 -6.39
N VAL A 179 -21.12 6.56 -7.26
CA VAL A 179 -20.65 6.81 -8.65
C VAL A 179 -19.34 7.59 -8.64
N SER A 180 -19.23 8.64 -7.81
CA SER A 180 -18.00 9.43 -7.68
C SER A 180 -16.83 8.60 -7.17
N THR A 181 -17.03 7.73 -6.17
CA THR A 181 -15.96 6.88 -5.63
C THR A 181 -15.49 5.85 -6.65
N VAL A 182 -16.41 5.18 -7.37
CA VAL A 182 -16.06 4.19 -8.40
C VAL A 182 -15.26 4.84 -9.53
N LEU A 183 -15.73 5.97 -10.04
CA LEU A 183 -15.02 6.72 -11.09
C LEU A 183 -13.67 7.22 -10.60
N GLY A 184 -13.62 7.78 -9.38
CA GLY A 184 -12.39 8.28 -8.79
C GLY A 184 -11.33 7.19 -8.64
N ILE A 185 -11.69 6.03 -8.10
CA ILE A 185 -10.75 4.91 -7.93
C ILE A 185 -10.25 4.41 -9.29
N THR A 186 -11.15 4.25 -10.27
CA THR A 186 -10.82 3.75 -11.60
C THR A 186 -9.83 4.67 -12.31
N VAL A 187 -10.11 5.98 -12.34
CA VAL A 187 -9.21 6.98 -12.94
C VAL A 187 -7.88 7.02 -12.19
N SER A 188 -7.90 6.98 -10.85
CA SER A 188 -6.68 7.02 -10.03
C SER A 188 -5.76 5.82 -10.31
N ALA A 189 -6.33 4.62 -10.45
CA ALA A 189 -5.57 3.40 -10.75
C ALA A 189 -4.89 3.45 -12.13
N LEU A 190 -5.49 4.13 -13.11
CA LEU A 190 -4.91 4.30 -14.45
C LEU A 190 -3.85 5.40 -14.50
N VAL A 191 -4.05 6.48 -13.73
CA VAL A 191 -3.17 7.67 -13.75
C VAL A 191 -1.92 7.50 -12.89
N ILE A 192 -1.96 6.69 -11.84
CA ILE A 192 -0.83 6.59 -10.89
C ILE A 192 0.47 6.07 -11.54
N ASN A 193 0.38 5.09 -12.43
CA ASN A 193 1.55 4.51 -13.11
C ASN A 193 2.25 5.50 -14.07
N PRO A 194 1.56 6.17 -15.01
CA PRO A 194 2.20 7.17 -15.86
C PRO A 194 2.67 8.40 -15.06
N LEU A 195 1.94 8.81 -14.02
CA LEU A 195 2.33 9.93 -13.18
C LEU A 195 3.63 9.64 -12.43
N THR A 196 3.76 8.45 -11.82
CA THR A 196 5.01 8.03 -11.16
C THR A 196 6.16 7.89 -12.13
N ALA A 197 5.93 7.34 -13.34
CA ALA A 197 6.95 7.28 -14.38
C ALA A 197 7.43 8.69 -14.80
N LEU A 198 6.54 9.68 -14.87
CA LEU A 198 6.90 11.07 -15.17
C LEU A 198 7.80 11.68 -14.10
N PHE A 199 7.45 11.51 -12.82
CA PHE A 199 8.27 12.02 -11.71
C PHE A 199 9.64 11.34 -11.61
N LEU A 200 9.71 10.04 -11.89
CA LEU A 200 10.96 9.27 -11.83
C LEU A 200 11.79 9.34 -13.13
N ARG A 201 11.27 9.99 -14.18
CA ARG A 201 12.02 10.21 -15.42
C ARG A 201 13.31 11.01 -15.17
N GLY A 202 13.29 11.92 -14.19
CA GLY A 202 14.46 12.73 -13.81
C GLY A 202 15.65 11.93 -13.26
N ILE A 203 15.41 10.70 -12.77
CA ILE A 203 16.43 9.78 -12.28
C ILE A 203 16.68 8.60 -13.25
N GLY A 204 16.16 8.68 -14.49
CA GLY A 204 16.40 7.68 -15.54
C GLY A 204 15.44 6.48 -15.56
N ILE A 205 14.38 6.48 -14.73
CA ILE A 205 13.39 5.39 -14.72
C ILE A 205 12.26 5.74 -15.71
N VAL A 206 12.18 4.97 -16.80
CA VAL A 206 11.24 5.22 -17.92
C VAL A 206 9.99 4.33 -17.87
N LYS A 207 10.06 3.18 -17.19
CA LYS A 207 8.92 2.25 -17.03
C LYS A 207 8.76 1.88 -15.56
N CYS A 208 7.69 2.40 -14.94
CA CYS A 208 7.26 2.00 -13.59
C CYS A 208 5.91 1.30 -13.70
N THR A 209 5.88 0.01 -13.40
CA THR A 209 4.64 -0.78 -13.29
C THR A 209 4.46 -1.18 -11.84
N PHE A 210 3.98 -0.24 -11.02
CA PHE A 210 3.63 -0.57 -9.65
C PHE A 210 2.36 -1.44 -9.67
N THR A 211 2.43 -2.58 -9.00
CA THR A 211 1.25 -3.41 -8.77
C THR A 211 0.37 -2.68 -7.77
N VAL A 212 -0.70 -2.09 -8.27
CA VAL A 212 -1.65 -1.33 -7.46
C VAL A 212 -2.44 -2.32 -6.59
N PRO A 213 -2.35 -2.26 -5.25
CA PRO A 213 -3.06 -3.19 -4.38
C PRO A 213 -4.56 -2.86 -4.36
N VAL A 214 -5.29 -3.45 -5.31
CA VAL A 214 -6.73 -3.20 -5.51
C VAL A 214 -7.56 -3.45 -4.24
N GLY A 215 -7.16 -4.40 -3.39
CA GLY A 215 -7.85 -4.70 -2.13
C GLY A 215 -7.84 -3.55 -1.14
N LEU A 216 -6.69 -2.89 -0.92
CA LEU A 216 -6.60 -1.77 0.02
C LEU A 216 -7.33 -0.53 -0.49
N ILE A 217 -7.27 -0.28 -1.80
CA ILE A 217 -7.92 0.88 -2.41
C ILE A 217 -9.44 0.73 -2.38
N THR A 218 -9.95 -0.45 -2.71
CA THR A 218 -11.39 -0.73 -2.64
C THR A 218 -11.91 -0.70 -1.20
N ALA A 219 -11.14 -1.24 -0.23
CA ALA A 219 -11.47 -1.13 1.19
C ALA A 219 -11.51 0.33 1.67
N GLY A 220 -10.52 1.16 1.26
CA GLY A 220 -10.50 2.59 1.56
C GLY A 220 -11.69 3.35 0.96
N GLY A 221 -12.04 3.03 -0.30
CA GLY A 221 -13.23 3.56 -0.97
C GLY A 221 -14.52 3.22 -0.26
N ALA A 222 -14.69 1.96 0.14
CA ALA A 222 -15.84 1.52 0.93
C ALA A 222 -15.90 2.26 2.28
N GLY A 223 -14.77 2.42 2.96
CA GLY A 223 -14.67 3.20 4.19
C GLY A 223 -15.12 4.66 4.02
N LEU A 224 -14.76 5.30 2.92
CA LEU A 224 -15.16 6.68 2.61
C LEU A 224 -16.68 6.80 2.37
N ILE A 225 -17.29 5.82 1.68
CA ILE A 225 -18.74 5.76 1.47
C ILE A 225 -19.48 5.60 2.81
N VAL A 226 -19.02 4.68 3.66
CA VAL A 226 -19.58 4.45 5.00
C VAL A 226 -19.46 5.73 5.84
N PHE A 227 -18.30 6.38 5.81
CA PHE A 227 -18.08 7.65 6.51
C PHE A 227 -19.05 8.75 6.03
N ALA A 228 -19.21 8.92 4.71
CA ALA A 228 -20.13 9.89 4.13
C ALA A 228 -21.59 9.60 4.55
N PHE A 229 -21.99 8.33 4.59
CA PHE A 229 -23.33 7.94 5.04
C PHE A 229 -23.56 8.25 6.53
N LEU A 230 -22.59 7.93 7.39
CA LEU A 230 -22.65 8.24 8.82
C LEU A 230 -22.72 9.75 9.05
N ALA A 231 -21.89 10.53 8.34
CA ALA A 231 -21.93 11.98 8.40
C ALA A 231 -23.28 12.55 7.95
N ALA A 232 -23.84 12.03 6.84
CA ALA A 232 -25.15 12.44 6.35
C ALA A 232 -26.27 12.13 7.34
N CYS A 233 -26.24 10.94 7.97
CA CYS A 233 -27.19 10.58 9.03
C CYS A 233 -27.07 11.51 10.24
N LEU A 234 -25.84 11.78 10.70
CA LEU A 234 -25.57 12.65 11.85
C LEU A 234 -26.08 14.08 11.61
N LEU A 235 -25.79 14.66 10.43
CA LEU A 235 -26.26 15.99 10.06
C LEU A 235 -27.78 16.05 9.91
N SER A 236 -28.38 14.99 9.40
CA SER A 236 -29.83 14.86 9.24
C SER A 236 -30.57 14.68 10.57
N LEU A 237 -29.90 14.35 11.69
CA LEU A 237 -30.51 14.37 13.02
C LEU A 237 -31.13 15.74 13.36
N ARG A 238 -30.66 16.82 12.74
CA ARG A 238 -31.24 18.16 12.91
C ARG A 238 -32.72 18.23 12.50
N VAL A 239 -33.21 17.29 11.67
CA VAL A 239 -34.65 17.11 11.34
C VAL A 239 -35.49 16.85 12.60
N ARG A 240 -34.92 16.22 13.65
CA ARG A 240 -35.63 16.02 14.93
C ARG A 240 -36.09 17.32 15.58
N ARG A 241 -35.39 18.43 15.34
CA ARG A 241 -35.74 19.74 15.90
C ARG A 241 -36.79 20.49 15.07
N ILE A 242 -37.19 19.99 13.90
CA ILE A 242 -38.27 20.57 13.10
C ILE A 242 -39.59 20.08 13.70
N ALA A 243 -40.04 20.75 14.75
CA ALA A 243 -41.35 20.52 15.37
C ALA A 243 -42.47 21.01 14.44
N PRO A 244 -43.62 20.31 14.37
CA PRO A 244 -44.77 20.73 13.59
C PRO A 244 -45.50 21.85 14.34
N LYS A 245 -44.90 23.04 14.44
CA LYS A 245 -45.61 24.19 15.02
C LYS A 245 -46.48 24.94 14.02
N ALA A 246 -46.25 24.75 12.72
CA ALA A 246 -46.98 25.47 11.67
C ALA A 246 -48.28 24.80 11.19
N LEU A 247 -48.71 23.69 11.81
CA LEU A 247 -50.00 23.06 11.47
C LEU A 247 -51.15 23.45 12.44
N LEU A 248 -50.86 24.28 13.45
CA LEU A 248 -51.84 24.81 14.39
C LEU A 248 -51.98 26.34 14.34
N ASP A 249 -51.03 27.08 13.76
CA ASP A 249 -51.18 28.52 13.48
C ASP A 249 -51.88 28.76 12.13
N GLY A 250 -52.93 27.97 11.88
CA GLY A 250 -53.91 28.25 10.84
C GLY A 250 -55.01 29.13 11.41
N GLU A 251 -54.69 30.41 11.63
CA GLU A 251 -55.61 31.56 11.62
C GLU A 251 -54.87 32.79 11.10
#